data_AF-A0A930U041-F1
#
_entry.id   AF-A0A930U041-F1
#
_cell.length_a   1.000
_cell.length_b   1.000
_cell.length_c   1.000
_cell.angle_alpha   90.00
_cell.angle_beta   90.00
_cell.angle_gamma   90.00
#
_symmetry.space_group_name_H-M   'P 1'
#
loop_
_entity.id
_entity.type
_entity.pdbx_description
1 polymer ?
#
loop_
_entity_poly.entity_id
_entity_poly.type
_entity_poly.pdbx_seq_one_letter_code
_entity_poly.pdbx_strand_id
1 'polypeptide(L)'
;MTTQPLTSQVQAEITRLSQLHNVEPNVFQEFALLVLASATSQKKPTKGKTSKVKKIKPLTLPQLKAAVLGYFEAKDAKAMQRSGTYKMATDGMESLNFSYKASWEVLYRKFIGVLPNELDQEGYGCINGINIFEYSRPWDTFGLNPKTATTDDIKQSYRSLSKIYHPDNAETGDAKIFDRLNTLYRSICAEA
;
A
#
# COMPACT_ATOMS: atom_id res chain seq x y z
N MET A 1 -11.30 24.44 37.58
CA MET A 1 -12.12 23.65 36.63
C MET A 1 -12.64 24.58 35.54
N THR A 2 -11.81 24.92 34.55
CA THR A 2 -12.21 25.79 33.43
C THR A 2 -12.84 24.93 32.34
N THR A 3 -14.16 24.82 32.35
CA THR A 3 -14.95 24.17 31.29
C THR A 3 -14.88 25.02 30.04
N GLN A 4 -14.07 24.62 29.05
CA GLN A 4 -14.23 25.16 27.71
C GLN A 4 -15.60 24.71 27.18
N PRO A 5 -16.49 25.63 26.79
CA PRO A 5 -17.80 25.25 26.27
C PRO A 5 -17.60 24.54 24.93
N LEU A 6 -18.01 23.27 24.86
CA LEU A 6 -18.16 22.55 23.61
C LEU A 6 -19.20 23.28 22.75
N THR A 7 -18.94 23.41 21.46
CA THR A 7 -19.89 24.01 20.52
C THR A 7 -21.20 23.22 20.50
N SER A 8 -22.32 23.91 20.33
CA SER A 8 -23.66 23.30 20.32
C SER A 8 -23.81 22.16 19.33
N GLN A 9 -23.09 22.21 18.20
CA GLN A 9 -23.04 21.14 17.21
C GLN A 9 -22.40 19.85 17.75
N VAL A 10 -21.31 19.97 18.52
CA VAL A 10 -20.61 18.81 19.10
C VAL A 10 -21.46 18.16 20.19
N GLN A 11 -22.18 18.95 20.99
CA GLN A 11 -23.09 18.44 22.00
C GLN A 11 -24.30 17.70 21.38
N ALA A 12 -24.83 18.20 20.26
CA ALA A 12 -25.91 17.53 19.53
C ALA A 12 -25.45 16.16 18.99
N GLU A 13 -24.24 16.07 18.44
CA GLU A 13 -23.71 14.79 17.93
C GLU A 13 -23.35 13.82 19.07
N ILE A 14 -22.83 14.32 20.20
CA ILE A 14 -22.63 13.50 21.41
C ILE A 14 -23.96 12.89 21.88
N THR A 15 -25.03 13.68 21.89
CA THR A 15 -26.36 13.21 22.29
C THR A 15 -26.88 12.15 21.31
N ARG A 16 -26.69 12.37 20.01
CA ARG A 16 -27.07 11.40 18.96
C ARG A 16 -26.31 10.08 19.10
N LEU A 17 -24.99 10.13 19.29
CA LEU A 17 -24.13 8.96 19.42
C LEU A 17 -24.36 8.20 20.72
N SER A 18 -24.64 8.91 21.81
CA SER A 18 -25.02 8.32 23.08
C SER A 18 -26.30 7.50 22.97
N GLN A 19 -27.33 8.04 22.31
CA GLN A 19 -28.59 7.32 22.06
C GLN A 19 -28.41 6.12 21.12
N LEU A 20 -27.56 6.26 20.10
CA LEU A 20 -27.35 5.20 19.11
C LEU A 20 -26.57 4.00 19.67
N HIS A 21 -25.57 4.28 20.50
CA HIS A 21 -24.65 3.26 21.01
C HIS A 21 -24.90 2.87 22.46
N ASN A 22 -25.90 3.48 23.12
CA ASN A 22 -26.24 3.28 24.53
C ASN A 22 -25.03 3.45 25.47
N VAL A 23 -24.21 4.46 25.17
CA VAL A 23 -23.00 4.82 25.92
C VAL A 23 -23.23 6.16 26.59
N GLU A 24 -22.79 6.27 27.85
CA GLU A 24 -22.95 7.46 28.67
C GLU A 24 -22.39 8.72 27.97
N PRO A 25 -23.16 9.83 27.88
CA PRO A 25 -22.76 11.06 27.19
C PRO A 25 -21.44 11.64 27.72
N ASN A 26 -21.14 11.39 29.00
CA ASN A 26 -19.96 11.91 29.67
C ASN A 26 -18.66 11.36 29.08
N VAL A 27 -18.65 10.11 28.61
CA VAL A 27 -17.47 9.48 27.98
C VAL A 27 -17.12 10.17 26.66
N PHE A 28 -18.13 10.49 25.85
CA PHE A 28 -17.93 11.23 24.61
C PHE A 28 -17.55 12.69 24.85
N GLN A 29 -18.03 13.28 25.94
CA GLN A 29 -17.66 14.63 26.35
C GLN A 29 -16.18 14.70 26.79
N GLU A 30 -15.72 13.74 27.58
CA GLU A 30 -14.31 13.60 27.97
C GLU A 30 -13.41 13.40 26.74
N PHE A 31 -13.83 12.54 25.81
CA PHE A 31 -13.11 12.34 24.55
C PHE A 31 -13.04 13.63 23.70
N ALA A 32 -14.15 14.35 23.57
CA ALA A 32 -14.19 15.61 22.83
C ALA A 32 -13.27 16.67 23.47
N LEU A 33 -13.24 16.74 24.80
CA LEU A 33 -12.34 17.63 25.55
C LEU A 33 -10.87 17.21 25.41
N LEU A 34 -10.57 15.90 25.40
CA LEU A 34 -9.23 15.38 25.16
C LEU A 34 -8.72 15.77 23.76
N VAL A 35 -9.56 15.64 22.73
CA VAL A 35 -9.24 16.04 21.36
C VAL A 35 -8.96 17.55 21.30
N LEU A 36 -9.77 18.38 21.94
CA LEU A 36 -9.55 19.83 22.00
C LEU A 36 -8.28 20.23 22.79
N ALA A 37 -7.99 19.54 23.90
CA ALA A 37 -6.76 19.74 24.68
C ALA A 37 -5.50 19.35 23.88
N SER A 38 -5.59 18.28 23.09
CA SER A 38 -4.51 17.86 22.19
C SER A 38 -4.27 18.86 21.04
N ALA A 39 -5.32 19.54 20.59
CA ALA A 39 -5.23 20.58 19.56
C ALA A 39 -4.63 21.90 20.10
N THR A 40 -4.90 22.24 21.35
CA THR A 40 -4.43 23.50 21.98
C THR A 40 -2.98 23.43 22.48
N SER A 41 -2.46 22.23 22.78
CA SER A 41 -1.05 22.04 23.17
C SER A 41 -0.06 22.13 22.00
N GLN A 42 -0.54 22.28 20.76
CA GLN A 42 0.32 22.54 19.60
C GLN A 42 0.50 24.06 19.41
N LYS A 43 1.67 24.56 19.83
CA LYS A 43 2.18 25.90 19.45
C LYS A 43 2.05 26.13 17.93
N LYS A 44 1.35 27.21 17.56
CA LYS A 44 1.34 27.94 16.27
C LYS A 44 1.57 27.09 14.99
N PRO A 45 0.52 26.76 14.21
CA PRO A 45 0.68 26.24 12.87
C PRO A 45 0.95 27.39 11.88
N THR A 46 2.13 27.37 11.25
CA THR A 46 2.34 28.04 9.96
C THR A 46 1.36 27.46 8.93
N LYS A 47 0.44 28.30 8.45
CA LYS A 47 -0.48 28.11 7.30
C LYS A 47 -0.79 26.64 6.91
N GLY A 48 -1.89 26.14 7.48
CA GLY A 48 -2.92 25.38 6.76
C GLY A 48 -2.50 24.06 6.10
N LYS A 49 -2.24 23.02 6.89
CA LYS A 49 -2.38 21.64 6.43
C LYS A 49 -3.76 21.14 6.84
N THR A 50 -4.69 21.21 5.90
CA THR A 50 -5.77 20.22 5.79
C THR A 50 -5.17 18.83 5.86
N SER A 51 -5.86 17.91 6.54
CA SER A 51 -5.56 16.48 6.65
C SER A 51 -5.52 15.85 5.26
N LYS A 52 -4.45 16.10 4.50
CA LYS A 52 -4.10 15.35 3.31
C LYS A 52 -3.47 14.07 3.83
N VAL A 53 -4.03 12.92 3.42
CA VAL A 53 -3.30 11.66 3.22
C VAL A 53 -1.84 12.03 3.00
N LYS A 54 -0.93 11.57 3.88
CA LYS A 54 0.50 11.82 3.70
C LYS A 54 0.83 11.33 2.29
N LYS A 55 0.93 12.23 1.32
CA LYS A 55 1.42 11.90 -0.01
C LYS A 55 2.82 11.37 0.24
N ILE A 56 2.96 10.06 0.27
CA ILE A 56 4.23 9.41 0.50
C ILE A 56 5.11 9.93 -0.63
N LYS A 57 6.19 10.64 -0.26
CA LYS A 57 7.02 11.30 -1.26
C LYS A 57 7.57 10.19 -2.17
N PRO A 58 7.36 10.29 -3.50
CA PRO A 58 7.91 9.31 -4.41
C PRO A 58 9.43 9.28 -4.24
N LEU A 59 10.01 8.09 -4.29
CA LEU A 59 11.44 7.92 -4.17
C LEU A 59 12.14 8.80 -5.20
N THR A 60 13.14 9.56 -4.76
CA THR A 60 13.88 10.45 -5.66
C THR A 60 14.75 9.64 -6.60
N LEU A 61 15.05 10.15 -7.80
CA LEU A 61 15.90 9.45 -8.78
C LEU A 61 17.25 8.99 -8.20
N PRO A 62 17.96 9.77 -7.36
CA PRO A 62 19.19 9.32 -6.73
C PRO A 62 18.98 8.13 -5.79
N GLN A 63 17.88 8.11 -5.03
CA GLN A 63 17.55 7.00 -4.13
C GLN A 63 17.20 5.73 -4.90
N LEU A 64 16.44 5.85 -6.00
CA LEU A 64 16.14 4.71 -6.89
C LEU A 64 17.43 4.11 -7.46
N LYS A 65 18.32 4.97 -7.98
CA LYS A 65 19.61 4.55 -8.53
C LYS A 65 20.46 3.84 -7.47
N ALA A 66 20.59 4.44 -6.28
CA ALA A 66 21.38 3.84 -5.21
C ALA A 66 20.84 2.47 -4.78
N ALA A 67 19.52 2.32 -4.68
CA ALA A 67 18.89 1.06 -4.30
C ALA A 67 19.10 -0.04 -5.37
N VAL A 68 18.89 0.30 -6.65
CA VAL A 68 19.11 -0.63 -7.78
C VAL A 68 20.58 -1.01 -7.93
N LEU A 69 21.48 -0.04 -7.84
CA LEU A 69 22.92 -0.31 -7.88
C LEU A 69 23.38 -1.16 -6.69
N GLY A 70 22.80 -0.93 -5.51
CA GLY A 70 23.06 -1.75 -4.32
C GLY A 70 22.62 -3.20 -4.51
N TYR A 71 21.44 -3.45 -5.08
CA TYR A 71 20.95 -4.81 -5.36
C TYR A 71 21.86 -5.59 -6.33
N PHE A 72 22.37 -4.91 -7.36
CA PHE A 72 23.29 -5.52 -8.33
C PHE A 72 24.77 -5.41 -7.95
N GLU A 73 25.08 -4.91 -6.75
CA GLU A 73 26.44 -4.69 -6.24
C GLU A 73 27.34 -3.90 -7.23
N ALA A 74 26.73 -2.99 -7.99
CA ALA A 74 27.40 -2.26 -9.05
C ALA A 74 27.74 -0.82 -8.63
N LYS A 75 28.93 -0.35 -9.00
CA LYS A 75 29.36 1.04 -8.71
C LYS A 75 28.64 2.08 -9.55
N ASP A 76 28.32 1.72 -10.80
CA ASP A 76 27.74 2.62 -11.80
C ASP A 76 26.71 1.91 -12.68
N ALA A 77 25.79 2.68 -13.27
CA ALA A 77 24.79 2.16 -14.21
C ALA A 77 25.40 1.40 -15.39
N LYS A 78 26.56 1.86 -15.91
CA LYS A 78 27.29 1.17 -16.98
C LYS A 78 27.91 -0.15 -16.51
N ALA A 79 28.41 -0.20 -15.27
CA ALA A 79 28.95 -1.42 -14.69
C ALA A 79 27.84 -2.44 -14.44
N MET A 80 26.69 -1.99 -13.95
CA MET A 80 25.48 -2.80 -13.79
C MET A 80 25.05 -3.40 -15.12
N GLN A 81 24.86 -2.61 -16.18
CA GLN A 81 24.46 -3.10 -17.50
C GLN A 81 25.42 -4.13 -18.11
N ARG A 82 26.71 -4.02 -17.78
CA ARG A 82 27.74 -4.96 -18.25
C ARG A 82 27.80 -6.24 -17.42
N SER A 83 27.33 -6.21 -16.17
CA SER A 83 27.32 -7.37 -15.29
C SER A 83 26.47 -8.50 -15.87
N GLY A 84 26.95 -9.73 -15.73
CA GLY A 84 26.20 -10.92 -16.14
C GLY A 84 24.90 -11.05 -15.34
N THR A 85 24.93 -10.70 -14.06
CA THR A 85 23.78 -10.69 -13.14
C THR A 85 22.66 -9.82 -13.65
N TYR A 86 22.95 -8.59 -14.09
CA TYR A 86 21.93 -7.72 -14.68
C TYR A 86 21.37 -8.33 -15.98
N LYS A 87 22.24 -8.78 -16.90
CA LYS A 87 21.81 -9.35 -18.19
C LYS A 87 20.89 -10.56 -18.00
N MET A 88 21.22 -11.45 -17.07
CA MET A 88 20.39 -12.61 -16.74
C MET A 88 19.07 -12.18 -16.09
N ALA A 89 19.10 -11.22 -15.15
CA ALA A 89 17.91 -10.76 -14.45
C ALA A 89 16.93 -9.98 -15.34
N THR A 90 17.46 -9.24 -16.33
CA THR A 90 16.67 -8.49 -17.32
C THR A 90 16.46 -9.25 -18.62
N ASP A 91 16.80 -10.53 -18.67
CA ASP A 91 16.52 -11.36 -19.84
C ASP A 91 15.00 -11.46 -20.03
N GLY A 92 14.53 -11.24 -21.26
CA GLY A 92 13.10 -11.12 -21.59
C GLY A 92 12.40 -9.82 -21.15
N MET A 93 13.13 -8.81 -20.69
CA MET A 93 12.57 -7.50 -20.34
C MET A 93 12.62 -6.53 -21.52
N GLU A 94 11.65 -5.61 -21.62
CA GLU A 94 11.68 -4.54 -22.63
C GLU A 94 12.95 -3.67 -22.49
N SER A 95 13.38 -3.07 -23.60
CA SER A 95 14.60 -2.26 -23.63
C SER A 95 14.50 -1.04 -22.71
N LEU A 96 15.21 -1.09 -21.59
CA LEU A 96 15.20 -0.04 -20.57
C LEU A 96 16.12 1.12 -20.96
N ASN A 97 15.60 2.34 -20.93
CA ASN A 97 16.39 3.56 -21.11
C ASN A 97 16.64 4.27 -19.77
N PHE A 98 17.86 4.09 -19.28
CA PHE A 98 18.34 4.60 -17.99
C PHE A 98 18.46 6.12 -17.87
N SER A 99 18.20 6.86 -18.96
CA SER A 99 18.05 8.30 -18.92
C SER A 99 16.73 8.71 -18.26
N TYR A 100 15.71 7.85 -18.35
CA TYR A 100 14.38 8.11 -17.79
C TYR A 100 14.22 7.50 -16.41
N LYS A 101 13.51 8.22 -15.54
CA LYS A 101 13.12 7.74 -14.21
C LYS A 101 12.30 6.46 -14.29
N ALA A 102 11.41 6.36 -15.28
CA ALA A 102 10.53 5.19 -15.48
C ALA A 102 11.32 3.88 -15.52
N SER A 103 12.43 3.80 -16.25
CA SER A 103 13.23 2.57 -16.32
C SER A 103 13.83 2.16 -14.97
N TRP A 104 14.21 3.13 -14.13
CA TRP A 104 14.67 2.86 -12.77
C TRP A 104 13.53 2.39 -11.86
N GLU A 105 12.32 2.93 -12.05
CA GLU A 105 11.13 2.48 -11.34
C GLU A 105 10.79 1.03 -11.70
N VAL A 106 10.81 0.66 -12.99
CA VAL A 106 10.54 -0.75 -13.38
C VAL A 106 11.55 -1.72 -12.75
N LEU A 107 12.84 -1.37 -12.72
CA LEU A 107 13.85 -2.19 -12.04
C LEU A 107 13.61 -2.27 -10.53
N TYR A 108 13.27 -1.15 -9.90
CA TYR A 108 12.93 -1.12 -8.48
C TYR A 108 11.74 -2.02 -8.16
N ARG A 109 10.67 -1.94 -8.96
CA ARG A 109 9.46 -2.75 -8.79
C ARG A 109 9.73 -4.24 -8.92
N LYS A 110 10.63 -4.63 -9.83
CA LYS A 110 10.95 -6.03 -10.12
C LYS A 110 11.89 -6.66 -9.08
N PHE A 111 12.89 -5.93 -8.60
CA PHE A 111 13.99 -6.51 -7.81
C PHE A 111 14.05 -6.07 -6.35
N ILE A 112 13.49 -4.91 -6.00
CA ILE A 112 13.68 -4.32 -4.68
C ILE A 112 12.40 -4.37 -3.88
N GLY A 113 11.30 -3.89 -4.45
CA GLY A 113 10.01 -3.90 -3.77
C GLY A 113 9.04 -2.85 -4.27
N VAL A 114 8.05 -2.55 -3.43
CA VAL A 114 6.97 -1.61 -3.76
C VAL A 114 7.44 -0.18 -3.49
N LEU A 115 7.23 0.69 -4.47
CA LEU A 115 7.54 2.09 -4.32
C LEU A 115 6.67 2.69 -3.22
N PRO A 116 7.21 3.56 -2.34
CA PRO A 116 6.44 4.08 -1.21
C PRO A 116 5.18 4.87 -1.62
N ASN A 117 5.19 5.49 -2.81
CA ASN A 117 4.02 6.17 -3.38
C ASN A 117 2.97 5.23 -3.97
N GLU A 118 3.25 3.93 -3.98
CA GLU A 118 2.42 2.86 -4.57
C GLU A 118 2.02 1.82 -3.51
N LEU A 119 2.34 2.08 -2.24
CA LEU A 119 1.77 1.39 -1.10
C LEU A 119 0.34 1.91 -0.86
N ASP A 120 -0.56 1.00 -0.52
CA ASP A 120 -1.96 1.29 -0.22
C ASP A 120 -2.71 1.92 -1.40
N GLN A 121 -2.38 1.50 -2.64
CA GLN A 121 -3.15 1.92 -3.80
C GLN A 121 -4.56 1.34 -3.76
N GLU A 122 -5.54 2.20 -4.06
CA GLU A 122 -6.94 1.83 -4.25
C GLU A 122 -7.30 2.05 -5.72
N GLY A 123 -7.93 1.06 -6.35
CA GLY A 123 -8.35 1.14 -7.75
C GLY A 123 -8.32 -0.19 -8.47
N TYR A 124 -8.44 -0.11 -9.79
CA TYR A 124 -8.47 -1.28 -10.67
C TYR A 124 -7.17 -2.09 -10.57
N GLY A 125 -7.29 -3.40 -10.29
CA GLY A 125 -6.14 -4.30 -10.14
C GLY A 125 -5.36 -4.12 -8.82
N CYS A 126 -5.80 -3.26 -7.92
CA CYS A 126 -5.18 -3.11 -6.60
C CYS A 126 -5.84 -4.07 -5.60
N ILE A 127 -5.06 -5.02 -5.08
CA ILE A 127 -5.49 -5.99 -4.07
C ILE A 127 -4.55 -5.84 -2.87
N ASN A 128 -5.12 -5.64 -1.68
CA ASN A 128 -4.35 -5.39 -0.45
C ASN A 128 -3.34 -4.24 -0.59
N GLY A 129 -3.71 -3.16 -1.29
CA GLY A 129 -2.86 -1.99 -1.47
C GLY A 129 -1.76 -2.14 -2.51
N ILE A 130 -1.73 -3.25 -3.27
CA ILE A 130 -0.71 -3.53 -4.29
C ILE A 130 -1.38 -3.78 -5.64
N ASN A 131 -0.89 -3.10 -6.66
CA ASN A 131 -1.33 -3.34 -8.03
C ASN A 131 -0.72 -4.64 -8.58
N ILE A 132 -1.55 -5.65 -8.79
CA ILE A 132 -1.11 -6.99 -9.23
C ILE A 132 -0.52 -7.00 -10.64
N PHE A 133 -0.84 -6.01 -11.48
CA PHE A 133 -0.32 -5.91 -12.85
C PHE A 133 1.08 -5.31 -12.87
N GLU A 134 1.37 -4.37 -11.96
CA GLU A 134 2.68 -3.73 -11.86
C GLU A 134 3.64 -4.50 -10.96
N TYR A 135 3.11 -5.23 -9.98
CA TYR A 135 3.89 -5.95 -8.98
C TYR A 135 3.60 -7.45 -9.00
N SER A 136 4.65 -8.25 -9.18
CA SER A 136 4.60 -9.71 -9.00
C SER A 136 4.96 -10.07 -7.56
N ARG A 137 4.13 -9.67 -6.59
CA ARG A 137 4.36 -9.89 -5.15
C ARG A 137 3.23 -10.71 -4.55
N PRO A 138 3.21 -12.02 -4.77
CA PRO A 138 2.02 -12.80 -4.51
C PRO A 138 1.73 -12.86 -3.00
N TRP A 139 2.75 -12.97 -2.14
CA TRP A 139 2.58 -12.99 -0.68
C TRP A 139 1.82 -11.76 -0.16
N ASP A 140 2.26 -10.57 -0.58
CA ASP A 140 1.61 -9.32 -0.18
C ASP A 140 0.22 -9.17 -0.84
N THR A 141 0.05 -9.59 -2.09
CA THR A 141 -1.26 -9.62 -2.77
C THR A 141 -2.27 -10.48 -2.02
N PHE A 142 -1.87 -11.65 -1.49
CA PHE A 142 -2.76 -12.51 -0.71
C PHE A 142 -2.86 -12.12 0.78
N GLY A 143 -2.12 -11.08 1.21
CA GLY A 143 -2.09 -10.65 2.61
C GLY A 143 -1.43 -11.68 3.54
N LEU A 144 -0.51 -12.47 3.00
CA LEU A 144 0.13 -13.59 3.69
C LEU A 144 1.59 -13.29 4.00
N ASN A 145 2.06 -13.79 5.14
CA ASN A 145 3.46 -13.68 5.52
C ASN A 145 4.21 -14.96 5.11
N PRO A 146 5.28 -14.88 4.29
CA PRO A 146 6.01 -16.05 3.81
C PRO A 146 6.61 -16.93 4.91
N LYS A 147 6.80 -16.40 6.14
CA LYS A 147 7.38 -17.16 7.26
C LYS A 147 6.37 -17.92 8.11
N THR A 148 5.10 -17.55 8.05
CA THR A 148 4.06 -18.08 8.95
C THR A 148 2.84 -18.63 8.22
N ALA A 149 2.67 -18.30 6.93
CA ALA A 149 1.52 -18.73 6.16
C ALA A 149 1.62 -20.22 5.82
N THR A 150 0.51 -20.93 6.01
CA THR A 150 0.36 -22.34 5.66
C THR A 150 -0.20 -22.47 4.25
N THR A 151 -0.03 -23.64 3.62
CA THR A 151 -0.65 -23.95 2.32
C THR A 151 -2.17 -23.80 2.33
N ASP A 152 -2.82 -24.03 3.47
CA ASP A 152 -4.26 -23.82 3.64
C ASP A 152 -4.64 -22.33 3.69
N ASP A 153 -3.81 -21.48 4.31
CA ASP A 153 -4.02 -20.02 4.28
C ASP A 153 -3.92 -19.48 2.85
N ILE A 154 -2.95 -19.98 2.08
CA ILE A 154 -2.78 -19.63 0.65
C ILE A 154 -4.03 -20.00 -0.14
N LYS A 155 -4.54 -21.23 0.03
CA LYS A 155 -5.78 -21.68 -0.64
C LYS A 155 -7.00 -20.86 -0.19
N GLN A 156 -7.09 -20.52 1.08
CA GLN A 156 -8.22 -19.76 1.62
C GLN A 156 -8.24 -18.32 1.09
N SER A 157 -7.09 -17.63 1.10
CA SER A 157 -6.95 -16.30 0.53
C SER A 157 -7.24 -16.31 -0.97
N TYR A 158 -6.68 -17.28 -1.70
CA TYR A 158 -6.95 -17.45 -3.13
C TYR A 158 -8.45 -17.66 -3.40
N ARG A 159 -9.10 -18.62 -2.72
CA ARG A 159 -10.54 -18.87 -2.87
C ARG A 159 -11.39 -17.64 -2.59
N SER A 160 -11.02 -16.85 -1.59
CA SER A 160 -11.75 -15.63 -1.22
C SER A 160 -11.65 -14.58 -2.32
N LEU A 161 -10.44 -14.31 -2.82
CA LEU A 161 -10.21 -13.37 -3.92
C LEU A 161 -10.82 -13.86 -5.24
N SER A 162 -10.71 -15.16 -5.54
CA SER A 162 -11.31 -15.78 -6.72
C SER A 162 -12.83 -15.63 -6.76
N LYS A 163 -13.52 -15.69 -5.62
CA LYS A 163 -14.97 -15.47 -5.56
C LYS A 163 -15.36 -14.02 -5.87
N ILE A 164 -14.54 -13.07 -5.39
CA ILE A 164 -14.78 -11.63 -5.61
C ILE A 164 -14.57 -11.30 -7.09
N TYR A 165 -13.44 -11.71 -7.65
CA TYR A 165 -13.03 -11.33 -9.01
C TYR A 165 -13.39 -12.36 -10.09
N HIS A 166 -14.22 -13.37 -9.79
CA HIS A 166 -14.62 -14.37 -10.77
C HIS A 166 -15.30 -13.70 -11.98
N PRO A 167 -14.98 -14.07 -13.24
CA PRO A 167 -15.59 -13.46 -14.42
C PRO A 167 -17.12 -13.56 -14.47
N ASP A 168 -17.69 -14.56 -13.79
CA ASP A 168 -19.16 -14.73 -13.70
C ASP A 168 -19.84 -13.79 -12.70
N ASN A 169 -19.07 -13.03 -11.91
CA ASN A 169 -19.63 -12.07 -10.97
C ASN A 169 -19.94 -10.75 -11.69
N ALA A 170 -21.22 -10.38 -11.79
CA ALA A 170 -21.66 -9.22 -12.56
C ALA A 170 -21.22 -7.86 -11.98
N GLU A 171 -20.91 -7.78 -10.68
CA GLU A 171 -20.54 -6.52 -10.02
C GLU A 171 -19.03 -6.29 -9.96
N THR A 172 -18.27 -7.32 -9.59
CA THR A 172 -16.83 -7.22 -9.31
C THR A 172 -15.97 -8.17 -10.15
N GLY A 173 -16.57 -8.89 -11.08
CA GLY A 173 -15.90 -9.87 -11.91
C GLY A 173 -14.96 -9.24 -12.93
N ASP A 174 -13.73 -9.74 -12.98
CA ASP A 174 -12.75 -9.32 -13.97
C ASP A 174 -11.83 -10.48 -14.35
N ALA A 175 -11.93 -10.91 -15.62
CA ALA A 175 -11.16 -12.01 -16.15
C ALA A 175 -9.63 -11.77 -16.10
N LYS A 176 -9.16 -10.54 -16.30
CA LYS A 176 -7.73 -10.20 -16.26
C LYS A 176 -7.19 -10.25 -14.84
N ILE A 177 -7.95 -9.73 -13.87
CA ILE A 177 -7.58 -9.81 -12.46
C ILE A 177 -7.56 -11.28 -12.01
N PHE A 178 -8.56 -12.06 -12.41
CA PHE A 178 -8.63 -13.48 -12.10
C PHE A 178 -7.48 -14.31 -12.69
N ASP A 179 -7.13 -14.08 -13.96
CA ASP A 179 -6.00 -14.75 -14.61
C ASP A 179 -4.67 -14.37 -13.95
N ARG A 180 -4.52 -13.10 -13.56
CA ARG A 180 -3.35 -12.63 -12.84
C ARG A 180 -3.25 -13.24 -11.44
N LEU A 181 -4.36 -13.36 -10.71
CA LEU A 181 -4.43 -14.05 -9.42
C LEU A 181 -4.05 -15.52 -9.53
N ASN A 182 -4.49 -16.21 -10.58
CA ASN A 182 -4.07 -17.59 -10.87
C ASN A 182 -2.57 -17.71 -11.07
N THR A 183 -1.99 -16.80 -11.84
CA THR A 183 -0.55 -16.76 -12.10
C THR A 183 0.24 -16.54 -10.81
N LEU A 184 -0.20 -15.61 -9.96
CA LEU A 184 0.41 -15.33 -8.66
C LEU A 184 0.28 -16.51 -7.68
N TYR A 185 -0.88 -17.16 -7.64
CA TYR A 185 -1.12 -18.35 -6.84
C TYR A 185 -0.19 -19.51 -7.23
N ARG A 186 -0.04 -19.75 -8.53
CA ARG A 186 0.90 -20.76 -9.05
C ARG A 186 2.35 -20.43 -8.67
N SER A 187 2.72 -19.14 -8.68
CA SER A 187 4.06 -18.70 -8.26
C SER A 187 4.34 -19.02 -6.80
N ILE A 188 3.40 -18.76 -5.88
CA ILE A 188 3.57 -19.12 -4.46
C ILE A 188 3.64 -20.63 -4.30
N CYS A 189 2.77 -21.38 -4.98
CA CYS A 189 2.74 -22.84 -4.83
C CYS A 189 3.99 -23.51 -5.40
N ALA A 190 4.74 -22.85 -6.28
CA ALA A 190 6.03 -23.34 -6.76
C ALA A 190 7.18 -23.00 -5.80
N GLU A 191 7.01 -22.00 -4.94
CA GLU A 191 8.01 -21.50 -4.00
C GLU A 191 7.82 -22.05 -2.57
N ALA A 192 6.59 -22.41 -2.19
CA ALA A 192 6.19 -23.00 -0.90
C ALA A 192 6.31 -24.53 -0.88
#